data_AF-A0A848Y2C7-F1
#
_entry.id   AF-A0A848Y2C7-F1
#
_cell.length_a   1.000
_cell.length_b   1.000
_cell.length_c   1.000
_cell.angle_alpha   90.00
_cell.angle_beta   90.00
_cell.angle_gamma   90.00
#
_symmetry.space_group_name_H-M   'P 1'
#
loop_
_entity.id
_entity.type
_entity.pdbx_description
1 polymer ?
#
loop_
_entity_poly.entity_id
_entity_poly.type
_entity_poly.pdbx_seq_one_letter_code
_entity_poly.pdbx_strand_id
1 'polypeptide(L)' 'YIGNGPNFMVKAIAESAGVQTPSFVAYVVKYALPILLPIYVVVWLIFFSGYVLPTPVG' A
#
# COMPACT_ATOMS: atom_id res chain seq x y z
N TYR A 1 -5.26 3.77 -7.33
CA TYR A 1 -6.25 3.63 -6.23
C TYR A 1 -6.14 4.68 -5.14
N ILE A 2 -5.01 5.38 -4.98
CA ILE A 2 -4.97 6.58 -4.11
C ILE A 2 -5.79 7.66 -4.79
N GLY A 3 -6.80 8.18 -4.08
CA GLY A 3 -7.94 8.93 -4.62
C GLY A 3 -7.60 10.28 -5.28
N ASN A 4 -6.95 10.23 -6.43
CA ASN A 4 -6.72 11.37 -7.31
C ASN A 4 -7.62 11.26 -8.56
N GLY A 5 -7.80 12.40 -9.25
CA GLY A 5 -8.69 12.51 -10.41
C GLY A 5 -8.51 11.40 -11.46
N PRO A 6 -7.27 11.12 -11.95
CA PRO A 6 -7.03 10.07 -12.93
C PRO A 6 -7.42 8.67 -12.44
N ASN A 7 -7.11 8.32 -11.18
CA ASN A 7 -7.49 7.02 -10.62
C ASN A 7 -9.01 6.86 -10.50
N PHE A 8 -9.73 7.94 -10.19
CA PHE A 8 -11.19 7.92 -10.17
C PHE A 8 -11.79 7.80 -11.57
N MET A 9 -11.19 8.45 -12.57
CA MET A 9 -11.59 8.31 -13.97
C MET A 9 -11.45 6.85 -14.45
N VAL A 10 -10.31 6.21 -14.19
CA VAL A 10 -10.09 4.80 -14.55
C VAL A 10 -11.08 3.88 -13.80
N LYS A 11 -11.34 4.14 -12.52
CA LYS A 11 -12.32 3.39 -11.72
C LYS A 11 -13.73 3.50 -12.32
N ALA A 12 -14.16 4.70 -12.71
CA ALA A 12 -15.47 4.92 -13.32
C ALA A 12 -15.62 4.20 -14.68
N ILE A 13 -14.58 4.21 -15.52
CA ILE A 13 -14.57 3.46 -16.78
C ILE A 13 -14.69 1.95 -16.52
N ALA A 14 -13.91 1.41 -15.57
CA ALA A 14 -13.99 -0.01 -15.20
C ALA A 14 -15.38 -0.39 -14.66
N GLU A 15 -15.96 0.44 -13.80
CA GLU A 15 -17.32 0.24 -13.28
C GLU A 15 -18.37 0.28 -14.40
N SER A 16 -18.25 1.21 -15.36
CA SER A 16 -19.14 1.28 -16.54
C SER A 16 -19.01 0.08 -17.49
N ALA A 17 -17.86 -0.59 -17.49
CA ALA A 17 -17.62 -1.81 -18.25
C ALA A 17 -18.05 -3.09 -17.49
N GLY A 18 -18.68 -2.96 -16.32
CA GLY A 18 -19.13 -4.08 -15.49
C GLY A 18 -18.03 -4.76 -14.68
N VAL A 19 -16.82 -4.16 -14.62
CA VAL A 19 -15.73 -4.68 -13.79
C VAL A 19 -15.94 -4.24 -12.35
N GLN A 20 -15.98 -5.21 -11.42
CA GLN A 20 -16.08 -4.92 -10.00
C GLN A 20 -14.78 -4.30 -9.48
N THR A 21 -14.87 -3.07 -8.99
CA THR A 21 -13.74 -2.38 -8.37
C THR A 21 -13.90 -2.36 -6.84
N PRO A 22 -12.84 -2.63 -6.06
CA PRO A 22 -12.92 -2.48 -4.61
C PRO A 22 -13.18 -1.02 -4.20
N SER A 23 -13.94 -0.84 -3.12
CA SER A 23 -14.02 0.47 -2.45
C SER A 23 -12.63 0.88 -1.94
N PHE A 24 -12.44 2.18 -1.69
CA PHE A 24 -11.14 2.68 -1.19
C PHE A 24 -10.71 1.97 0.10
N VAL A 25 -11.63 1.80 1.06
CA VAL A 25 -11.36 1.10 2.32
C VAL A 25 -11.05 -0.38 2.07
N ALA A 26 -11.82 -1.05 1.19
CA ALA A 26 -11.54 -2.43 0.83
C ALA A 26 -10.17 -2.60 0.16
N TYR A 27 -9.78 -1.65 -0.70
CA TYR A 27 -8.45 -1.62 -1.29
C TYR A 27 -7.36 -1.52 -0.21
N VAL A 28 -7.51 -0.57 0.72
CA VAL A 28 -6.54 -0.36 1.80
C VAL A 28 -6.41 -1.60 2.69
N VAL A 29 -7.52 -2.17 3.14
CA VAL A 29 -7.50 -3.27 4.11
C VAL A 29 -7.12 -4.60 3.48
N LYS A 30 -7.62 -4.91 2.27
CA LYS A 30 -7.40 -6.23 1.64
C LYS A 30 -6.11 -6.31 0.83
N TYR A 31 -5.60 -5.18 0.35
CA TYR A 31 -4.44 -5.16 -0.55
C TYR A 31 -3.30 -4.30 -0.02
N ALA A 32 -3.55 -3.05 0.37
CA ALA A 32 -2.47 -2.15 0.77
C ALA A 32 -1.81 -2.58 2.08
N LEU A 33 -2.56 -2.72 3.19
CA LEU A 33 -2.01 -3.07 4.50
C LEU A 33 -1.30 -4.44 4.51
N PRO A 34 -1.88 -5.52 3.96
CA PRO A 34 -1.24 -6.83 4.00
C PRO A 34 0.08 -6.90 3.21
N ILE A 35 0.28 -6.02 2.23
CA ILE A 35 1.51 -5.96 1.44
C ILE A 35 2.49 -4.96 2.05
N LEU A 36 2.02 -3.75 2.36
CA LEU A 36 2.88 -2.65 2.81
C LEU A 36 3.36 -2.83 4.25
N LEU A 37 2.55 -3.39 5.15
CA LEU A 37 2.98 -3.60 6.54
C LEU A 37 4.16 -4.59 6.64
N PRO A 38 4.14 -5.77 6.01
CA PRO A 38 5.30 -6.66 6.04
C PRO A 38 6.55 -6.02 5.43
N ILE A 39 6.41 -5.33 4.29
CA ILE A 39 7.53 -4.61 3.67
C ILE A 39 8.08 -3.56 4.63
N TYR A 40 7.21 -2.77 5.23
CA TYR A 40 7.59 -1.75 6.21
C TYR A 40 8.30 -2.36 7.42
N VAL A 41 7.78 -3.46 7.97
CA VAL A 41 8.41 -4.18 9.08
C VAL A 41 9.79 -4.71 8.69
N VAL A 42 9.95 -5.28 7.50
CA VAL A 42 11.25 -5.76 7.01
C VAL A 42 12.24 -4.61 6.86
N VAL A 43 11.83 -3.50 6.24
CA VAL A 43 12.67 -2.30 6.10
C VAL A 43 13.04 -1.73 7.48
N TRP A 44 12.08 -1.64 8.40
CA TRP A 44 12.32 -1.20 9.76
C TRP A 44 13.29 -2.12 10.50
N LEU A 45 13.12 -3.43 10.40
CA LEU A 45 13.99 -4.42 11.02
C LEU A 45 15.43 -4.32 10.50
N ILE A 46 15.61 -4.19 9.19
CA ILE A 46 16.93 -4.15 8.58
C ILE A 46 17.65 -2.84 8.94
N PHE A 47 17.00 -1.70 8.78
CA PHE A 47 17.68 -0.41 8.79
C PHE A 47 17.52 0.40 10.09
N PHE A 48 16.49 0.14 10.88
CA PHE A 48 16.10 1.01 11.99
C PHE A 48 16.01 0.30 13.35
N SER A 49 15.85 -1.02 13.39
CA SER A 49 15.71 -1.75 14.66
C SER A 49 17.02 -1.87 15.46
N GLY A 50 18.17 -1.74 14.80
CA GLY A 50 19.48 -2.00 15.39
C GLY A 50 19.82 -3.49 15.58
N TYR A 51 18.89 -4.40 15.31
CA TYR A 51 19.09 -5.85 15.48
C TYR A 51 19.81 -6.50 14.30
N VAL A 52 19.56 -6.02 13.07
CA VAL A 52 20.13 -6.59 11.84
C VAL A 52 21.36 -5.80 11.41
N LEU A 53 21.18 -4.51 11.12
CA LEU A 53 22.29 -3.59 10.94
C LEU A 53 22.45 -2.77 12.22
N PRO A 54 23.69 -2.61 12.73
CA PRO A 54 23.95 -1.67 13.81
C PRO A 54 23.41 -0.30 13.40
N THR A 55 22.65 0.35 14.28
CA THR A 55 22.21 1.72 14.03
C THR A 55 23.44 2.58 13.74
N PRO A 56 23.42 3.45 12.72
CA PRO A 56 24.54 4.34 12.46
C PRO A 56 24.81 5.15 13.73
N VAL A 57 25.87 4.79 14.45
CA VAL A 57 26.41 5.63 15.51
C VAL A 57 27.06 6.80 14.78
N GLY A 58 26.43 7.96 14.90
CA GLY A 58 27.09 9.23 14.61
C GLY A 58 28.28 9.43 15.54
#